data_AF-A0A352VCV1-F1
#
_entry.id   AF-A0A352VCV1-F1
#
_cell.length_a   1.000
_cell.length_b   1.000
_cell.length_c   1.000
_cell.angle_alpha   90.00
_cell.angle_beta   90.00
_cell.angle_gamma   90.00
#
_symmetry.space_group_name_H-M   'P 1'
#
loop_
_entity.id
_entity.type
_entity.pdbx_description
1 polymer ?
#
loop_
_entity_poly.entity_id
_entity_poly.type
_entity_poly.pdbx_seq_one_letter_code
_entity_poly.pdbx_strand_id
1 'polypeptide(L)'
;MKVFLNFTNHPTSKWNDQQIAEAKKFGEIVDVSFPVIPPEASDFEVSHIINKTLGEALFYYDELGESNVQRRHITLHVMGEMSGFFHAVMFAFGSDCFDRVVISTTDRKVVEKNGVKTSVFKFIQFRELNNPIPEIRKDAVKSAITAGSTAEFFD
;
A
#
# COMPACT_ATOMS: atom_id res chain seq x y z
N MET A 1 -0.64 19.39 7.14
CA MET A 1 -1.54 19.09 5.98
C MET A 1 -1.69 17.58 5.89
N LYS A 2 -2.88 17.06 5.54
CA LYS A 2 -3.07 15.61 5.33
C LYS A 2 -3.04 15.30 3.84
N VAL A 3 -2.39 14.19 3.48
CA VAL A 3 -2.21 13.76 2.10
C VAL A 3 -2.79 12.36 1.93
N PHE A 4 -3.53 12.15 0.85
CA PHE A 4 -3.92 10.84 0.35
C PHE A 4 -3.06 10.50 -0.87
N LEU A 5 -2.05 9.66 -0.65
CA LEU A 5 -1.12 9.24 -1.69
C LEU A 5 -1.71 8.05 -2.45
N ASN A 6 -2.23 8.30 -3.66
CA ASN A 6 -2.72 7.26 -4.55
C ASN A 6 -1.56 6.58 -5.28
N PHE A 7 -0.97 5.55 -4.65
CA PHE A 7 0.07 4.72 -5.23
C PHE A 7 -0.53 3.51 -5.94
N THR A 8 -1.05 3.72 -7.15
CA THR A 8 -1.80 2.68 -7.86
C THR A 8 -1.59 2.66 -9.36
N ASN A 9 -2.01 1.55 -10.00
CA ASN A 9 -2.13 1.46 -11.46
C ASN A 9 -3.42 2.12 -12.00
N HIS A 10 -4.20 2.80 -11.15
CA HIS A 10 -5.46 3.42 -11.48
C HIS A 10 -5.48 4.91 -11.08
N PRO A 11 -5.01 5.81 -11.97
CA PRO A 11 -4.88 7.23 -11.66
C PRO A 11 -6.23 7.90 -11.40
N THR A 12 -6.23 8.96 -10.59
CA THR A 12 -7.47 9.61 -10.13
C THR A 12 -8.26 10.28 -11.25
N SER A 13 -7.63 10.58 -12.39
CA SER A 13 -8.31 11.05 -13.61
C SER A 13 -9.35 10.07 -14.17
N LYS A 14 -9.29 8.79 -13.75
CA LYS A 14 -10.25 7.75 -14.14
C LYS A 14 -11.30 7.45 -13.06
N TRP A 15 -11.22 8.13 -11.93
CA TRP A 15 -12.11 7.88 -10.80
C TRP A 15 -13.45 8.56 -11.01
N ASN A 16 -14.49 7.96 -10.44
CA ASN A 16 -15.78 8.63 -10.32
C ASN A 16 -15.81 9.58 -9.11
N ASP A 17 -16.85 10.42 -9.04
CA ASP A 17 -17.02 11.39 -7.96
C ASP A 17 -17.06 10.75 -6.57
N GLN A 18 -17.60 9.53 -6.45
CA GLN A 18 -17.66 8.80 -5.19
C GLN A 18 -16.24 8.46 -4.68
N GLN A 19 -15.36 7.96 -5.54
CA GLN A 19 -13.97 7.65 -5.17
C GLN A 19 -13.22 8.91 -4.76
N ILE A 20 -13.39 10.01 -5.50
CA ILE A 20 -12.77 11.30 -5.17
C ILE A 20 -13.29 11.82 -3.82
N ALA A 21 -14.60 11.75 -3.58
CA ALA A 21 -15.19 12.18 -2.32
C ALA A 21 -14.72 11.34 -1.12
N GLU A 22 -14.61 10.01 -1.27
CA GLU A 22 -14.08 9.14 -0.22
C GLU A 22 -12.59 9.42 0.07
N ALA A 23 -11.77 9.63 -0.96
CA ALA A 23 -10.34 9.88 -0.79
C ALA A 23 -10.07 11.24 -0.13
N LYS A 24 -10.87 12.27 -0.44
CA LYS A 24 -10.78 13.60 0.19
C LYS A 24 -11.02 13.59 1.70
N LYS A 25 -11.64 12.54 2.26
CA LYS A 25 -11.76 12.36 3.73
C LYS A 25 -10.41 12.12 4.41
N PHE A 26 -9.42 11.62 3.66
CA PHE A 26 -8.09 11.31 4.15
C PHE A 26 -7.10 12.46 3.93
N GLY A 27 -7.25 13.25 2.86
CA GLY A 27 -6.37 14.38 2.58
C GLY A 27 -6.46 14.88 1.14
N GLU A 28 -5.55 15.79 0.80
CA GLU A 28 -5.32 16.18 -0.59
C GLU A 28 -4.84 14.96 -1.39
N ILE A 29 -5.46 14.72 -2.54
CA ILE A 29 -5.19 13.54 -3.35
C ILE A 29 -3.96 13.82 -4.20
N VAL A 30 -2.97 12.93 -4.15
CA VAL A 30 -1.85 12.99 -5.08
C VAL A 30 -1.58 11.64 -5.71
N ASP A 31 -1.41 11.63 -7.03
CA ASP A 31 -1.16 10.43 -7.83
C ASP A 31 0.34 10.10 -7.87
N VAL A 32 0.67 8.84 -7.58
CA VAL A 32 1.96 8.24 -7.88
C VAL A 32 1.70 6.95 -8.64
N SER A 33 2.19 6.87 -9.87
CA SER A 33 2.02 5.69 -10.70
C SER A 33 2.67 4.47 -10.04
N PHE A 34 1.91 3.38 -9.94
CA PHE A 34 2.48 2.09 -9.53
C PHE A 34 3.47 1.59 -10.59
N PRO A 35 4.68 1.17 -10.20
CA PRO A 35 5.73 0.80 -11.15
C PRO A 35 5.37 -0.50 -11.88
N VAL A 36 5.91 -0.66 -13.10
CA VAL A 36 5.86 -1.94 -13.80
C VAL A 36 6.80 -2.91 -13.10
N ILE A 37 6.27 -4.05 -12.67
CA ILE A 37 7.06 -5.13 -12.08
C ILE A 37 7.30 -6.20 -13.17
N PRO A 38 8.56 -6.46 -13.56
CA PRO A 38 8.88 -7.53 -14.51
C PRO A 38 8.47 -8.90 -13.96
N PRO A 39 7.84 -9.78 -14.76
CA PRO A 39 7.41 -11.10 -14.28
C PRO A 39 8.59 -12.01 -13.89
N GLU A 40 9.78 -11.75 -14.40
CA GLU A 40 11.04 -12.45 -14.09
C GLU A 40 11.80 -11.85 -12.88
N ALA A 41 11.32 -10.74 -12.32
CA ALA A 41 11.99 -10.08 -11.19
C ALA A 41 11.99 -10.99 -9.96
N SER A 42 13.15 -11.08 -9.31
CA SER A 42 13.29 -11.68 -7.99
C SER A 42 12.59 -10.82 -6.93
N ASP A 43 12.26 -11.43 -5.78
CA ASP A 43 11.65 -10.72 -4.65
C ASP A 43 12.46 -9.48 -4.21
N PHE A 44 13.80 -9.59 -4.24
CA PHE A 44 14.69 -8.46 -3.93
C PHE A 44 14.56 -7.32 -4.94
N GLU A 45 14.48 -7.62 -6.24
CA GLU A 45 14.32 -6.61 -7.29
C GLU A 45 12.96 -5.92 -7.18
N VAL A 46 11.89 -6.67 -6.90
CA VAL A 46 10.56 -6.11 -6.63
C VAL A 46 10.62 -5.14 -5.45
N SER A 47 11.21 -5.58 -4.33
CA SER A 47 11.39 -4.74 -3.14
C SER A 47 12.16 -3.46 -3.46
N HIS A 48 13.27 -3.58 -4.21
CA HIS A 48 14.09 -2.44 -4.62
C HIS A 48 13.30 -1.43 -5.47
N ILE A 49 12.56 -1.90 -6.47
CA ILE A 49 11.72 -1.05 -7.35
C ILE A 49 10.70 -0.27 -6.51
N ILE A 50 10.01 -0.96 -5.60
CA ILE A 50 8.98 -0.34 -4.76
C ILE A 50 9.58 0.68 -3.79
N ASN A 51 10.63 0.30 -3.06
CA ASN A 51 11.30 1.17 -2.09
C ASN A 51 11.85 2.43 -2.75
N LYS A 52 12.45 2.28 -3.94
CA LYS A 52 12.94 3.41 -4.73
C LYS A 52 11.79 4.35 -5.13
N THR A 53 10.71 3.80 -5.69
CA THR A 53 9.57 4.60 -6.19
C THR A 53 8.89 5.37 -5.05
N LEU A 54 8.60 4.70 -3.92
CA LEU A 54 8.00 5.36 -2.76
C LEU A 54 8.96 6.34 -2.10
N GLY A 55 10.25 6.03 -2.04
CA GLY A 55 11.28 6.93 -1.53
C GLY A 55 11.38 8.23 -2.34
N GLU A 56 11.40 8.13 -3.67
CA GLU A 56 11.39 9.29 -4.58
C GLU A 56 10.12 10.13 -4.43
N ALA A 57 8.95 9.48 -4.31
CA ALA A 57 7.70 10.17 -4.05
C ALA A 57 7.73 10.93 -2.71
N LEU A 58 8.14 10.27 -1.62
CA LEU A 58 8.26 10.90 -0.31
C LEU A 58 9.27 12.05 -0.32
N PHE A 59 10.41 11.89 -0.98
CA PHE A 59 11.42 12.95 -1.13
C PHE A 59 10.85 14.16 -1.88
N TYR A 60 10.15 13.95 -2.99
CA TYR A 60 9.50 15.02 -3.74
C TYR A 60 8.50 15.81 -2.87
N TYR A 61 7.71 15.13 -2.03
CA TYR A 61 6.79 15.83 -1.11
C TYR A 61 7.49 16.52 0.06
N ASP A 62 8.62 15.98 0.51
CA ASP A 62 9.46 16.61 1.54
C ASP A 62 10.09 17.91 1.00
N GLU A 63 10.56 17.92 -0.25
CA GLU A 63 11.16 19.10 -0.89
C GLU A 63 10.16 20.17 -1.31
N LEU A 64 8.93 19.79 -1.69
CA LEU A 64 7.86 20.76 -1.97
C LEU A 64 7.26 21.37 -0.70
N GLY A 65 7.50 20.75 0.47
CA GLY A 65 7.02 21.23 1.74
C GLY A 65 7.94 22.30 2.30
N GLU A 66 7.50 23.56 2.30
CA GLU A 66 8.02 24.59 3.19
C GLU A 66 7.96 24.10 4.66
N SER A 67 8.99 23.43 5.16
CA SER A 67 9.30 23.20 6.59
C SER A 67 8.22 22.60 7.54
N ASN A 68 6.98 22.34 7.10
CA ASN A 68 5.83 22.12 8.00
C ASN A 68 4.90 20.96 7.63
N VAL A 69 5.17 20.18 6.57
CA VAL A 69 4.53 18.86 6.44
C VAL A 69 5.32 17.91 7.33
N GLN A 70 4.93 17.79 8.60
CA GLN A 70 5.41 16.67 9.39
C GLN A 70 5.06 15.39 8.62
N ARG A 71 6.04 14.52 8.37
CA ARG A 71 5.90 13.21 7.69
C ARG A 71 4.79 12.31 8.28
N ARG A 72 4.19 12.72 9.40
CA ARG A 72 3.14 12.05 10.19
C ARG A 72 1.71 12.28 9.72
N HIS A 73 1.43 12.54 8.44
CA HIS A 73 0.06 12.83 7.97
C HIS A 73 -0.29 12.27 6.57
N ILE A 74 0.36 11.18 6.15
CA ILE A 74 0.09 10.54 4.85
C ILE A 74 -0.78 9.30 5.04
N THR A 75 -1.88 9.22 4.31
CA THR A 75 -2.59 7.97 4.04
C THR A 75 -2.10 7.40 2.72
N LEU A 76 -1.52 6.20 2.74
CA LEU A 76 -1.14 5.47 1.53
C LEU A 76 -2.33 4.68 1.01
N HIS A 77 -2.74 4.91 -0.23
CA HIS A 77 -3.62 4.01 -0.97
C HIS A 77 -2.82 3.18 -1.96
N VAL A 78 -2.91 1.86 -1.87
CA VAL A 78 -2.08 0.95 -2.67
C VAL A 78 -2.91 -0.11 -3.40
N MET A 79 -2.69 -0.24 -4.71
CA MET A 79 -3.32 -1.20 -5.62
C MET A 79 -2.39 -1.41 -6.82
N GLY A 80 -2.05 -2.65 -7.15
CA GLY A 80 -1.13 -2.92 -8.26
C GLY A 80 -0.86 -4.39 -8.44
N GLU A 81 0.30 -4.71 -9.00
CA GLU A 81 0.82 -6.09 -9.06
C GLU A 81 0.98 -6.64 -7.63
N MET A 82 0.70 -7.93 -7.42
CA MET A 82 0.56 -8.52 -6.07
C MET A 82 1.86 -8.49 -5.26
N SER A 83 3.00 -8.81 -5.87
CA SER A 83 4.30 -8.79 -5.16
C SER A 83 4.72 -7.35 -4.83
N GLY A 84 4.54 -6.42 -5.76
CA GLY A 84 4.79 -5.00 -5.51
C GLY A 84 3.85 -4.40 -4.46
N PHE A 85 2.58 -4.79 -4.47
CA PHE A 85 1.59 -4.41 -3.46
C PHE A 85 2.06 -4.83 -2.07
N PHE A 86 2.50 -6.09 -1.94
CA PHE A 86 3.00 -6.62 -0.68
C PHE A 86 4.20 -5.79 -0.17
N HIS A 87 5.20 -5.56 -1.02
CA HIS A 87 6.38 -4.77 -0.65
C HIS A 87 6.02 -3.32 -0.29
N ALA A 88 5.04 -2.71 -0.95
CA ALA A 88 4.60 -1.35 -0.67
C ALA A 88 3.90 -1.25 0.70
N VAL A 89 3.06 -2.24 1.03
CA VAL A 89 2.43 -2.34 2.36
C VAL A 89 3.49 -2.55 3.45
N MET A 90 4.48 -3.41 3.20
CA MET A 90 5.59 -3.65 4.14
C MET A 90 6.47 -2.41 4.34
N PHE A 91 6.79 -1.69 3.26
CA PHE A 91 7.50 -0.41 3.32
C PHE A 91 6.73 0.59 4.18
N ALA A 92 5.42 0.73 3.95
CA ALA A 92 4.60 1.67 4.68
C ALA A 92 4.55 1.36 6.18
N PHE A 93 4.26 0.11 6.55
CA PHE A 93 4.20 -0.32 7.94
C PHE A 93 5.56 -0.39 8.65
N GLY A 94 6.66 -0.50 7.90
CA GLY A 94 8.02 -0.43 8.42
C GLY A 94 8.55 1.01 8.59
N SER A 95 7.82 2.00 8.12
CA SER A 95 8.19 3.42 8.18
C SER A 95 7.32 4.21 9.18
N ASP A 96 7.77 5.39 9.57
CA ASP A 96 6.99 6.36 10.37
C ASP A 96 6.35 7.47 9.52
N CYS A 97 6.30 7.25 8.20
CA CYS A 97 5.84 8.23 7.20
C CYS A 97 4.35 8.12 6.86
N PHE A 98 3.67 7.06 7.29
CA PHE A 98 2.27 6.82 6.95
C PHE A 98 1.43 6.59 8.20
N ASP A 99 0.33 7.34 8.31
CA ASP A 99 -0.66 7.17 9.38
C ASP A 99 -1.55 5.95 9.12
N ARG A 100 -1.82 5.70 7.83
CA ARG A 100 -2.80 4.71 7.38
C ARG A 100 -2.36 4.10 6.07
N VAL A 101 -2.70 2.84 5.90
CA VAL A 101 -2.60 2.13 4.63
C VAL A 101 -4.01 1.66 4.26
N VAL A 102 -4.49 2.01 3.08
CA VAL A 102 -5.82 1.66 2.60
C VAL A 102 -5.78 1.02 1.22
N ILE A 103 -6.81 0.24 0.89
CA ILE A 103 -6.96 -0.43 -0.41
C ILE A 103 -8.35 -0.20 -0.98
N SER A 104 -8.47 -0.13 -2.31
CA SER A 104 -9.77 -0.08 -2.97
C SER A 104 -10.53 -1.40 -2.79
N THR A 105 -11.75 -1.32 -2.25
CA THR A 105 -12.66 -2.47 -2.16
C THR A 105 -13.79 -2.30 -3.16
N THR A 106 -13.99 -3.31 -4.01
CA THR A 106 -15.01 -3.31 -5.06
C THR A 106 -15.97 -4.48 -4.92
N ASP A 107 -17.26 -4.26 -5.18
CA ASP A 107 -18.19 -5.34 -5.52
C ASP A 107 -17.95 -5.75 -6.98
N ARG A 108 -17.64 -7.03 -7.20
CA ARG A 108 -17.33 -7.57 -8.52
C ARG A 108 -18.54 -8.36 -9.02
N LYS A 109 -19.10 -7.91 -10.14
CA LYS A 109 -20.13 -8.64 -10.88
C LYS A 109 -19.54 -9.21 -12.15
N VAL A 110 -19.78 -10.48 -12.39
CA VAL A 110 -19.43 -11.15 -13.65
C VAL A 110 -20.71 -11.32 -14.43
N VAL A 111 -20.76 -10.73 -15.62
CA VAL A 111 -21.86 -10.88 -16.56
C VAL A 111 -21.35 -11.62 -17.78
N GLU A 112 -21.98 -12.75 -18.09
CA GLU A 112 -21.69 -13.49 -19.31
C GLU A 112 -22.86 -13.32 -20.28
N LYS A 113 -22.57 -12.79 -21.48
CA LYS A 113 -23.58 -12.59 -22.52
C LYS A 113 -22.96 -12.90 -23.87
N ASN A 114 -23.58 -13.79 -24.64
CA ASN A 114 -23.11 -14.20 -25.98
C ASN A 114 -21.64 -14.66 -26.00
N GLY A 115 -21.21 -15.43 -24.98
CA GLY A 115 -19.81 -15.90 -24.85
C GLY A 115 -18.80 -14.81 -24.44
N VAL A 116 -19.24 -13.57 -24.22
CA VAL A 116 -18.40 -12.49 -23.70
C VAL A 116 -18.55 -12.41 -22.19
N LYS A 117 -17.44 -12.62 -21.47
CA LYS A 117 -17.35 -12.44 -20.02
C LYS A 117 -16.93 -11.01 -19.69
N THR A 118 -17.86 -10.23 -19.15
CA THR A 118 -17.61 -8.88 -18.66
C THR A 118 -17.46 -8.92 -17.13
N SER A 119 -16.34 -8.43 -16.60
CA SER A 119 -16.20 -8.17 -15.16
C SER A 119 -16.43 -6.68 -14.89
N VAL A 120 -17.46 -6.36 -14.11
CA VAL A 120 -17.79 -5.00 -13.66
C VAL A 120 -17.35 -4.86 -12.22
N PHE A 121 -16.56 -3.80 -11.94
CA PHE A 121 -16.07 -3.48 -10.60
C PHE A 121 -16.76 -2.21 -10.12
N LYS A 122 -17.56 -2.32 -9.06
CA LYS A 122 -18.20 -1.18 -8.41
C LYS A 122 -17.44 -0.83 -7.14
N PHE A 123 -16.82 0.34 -7.09
CA PHE A 123 -16.17 0.84 -5.88
C PHE A 123 -17.16 0.92 -4.70
N ILE A 124 -16.73 0.43 -3.53
CA ILE A 124 -17.50 0.45 -2.30
C ILE A 124 -16.86 1.39 -1.28
N GLN A 125 -15.57 1.21 -1.00
CA GLN A 125 -14.84 1.99 0.00
C GLN A 125 -13.32 1.83 -0.16
N PHE A 126 -12.57 2.70 0.51
CA PHE A 126 -11.18 2.44 0.86
C PHE A 126 -11.14 1.69 2.19
N ARG A 127 -10.70 0.44 2.19
CA ARG A 127 -10.56 -0.38 3.40
C ARG A 127 -9.18 -0.14 4.01
N GLU A 128 -9.16 0.26 5.27
CA GLU A 128 -7.92 0.37 6.04
C GLU A 128 -7.35 -1.01 6.36
N LEU A 129 -6.04 -1.16 6.15
CA LEU A 129 -5.28 -2.33 6.53
C LEU A 129 -4.68 -2.10 7.92
N ASN A 130 -4.87 -3.06 8.81
CA ASN A 130 -4.21 -3.04 10.11
C ASN A 130 -2.75 -3.44 9.93
N ASN A 131 -1.84 -2.72 10.58
CA ASN A 131 -0.43 -3.12 10.63
C ASN A 131 -0.32 -4.50 11.31
N PRO A 132 0.02 -5.58 10.59
CA PRO A 132 0.12 -6.90 11.18
C PRO A 132 1.43 -7.07 11.96
N ILE A 133 2.34 -6.09 11.91
CA ILE A 133 3.61 -6.09 12.65
C ILE A 133 3.29 -5.66 14.10
N PRO A 134 3.40 -6.56 15.09
CA PRO A 134 3.21 -6.17 16.47
C PRO A 134 4.33 -5.20 16.90
N GLU A 135 4.00 -4.16 17.67
CA GLU A 135 4.99 -3.29 18.35
C GLU A 135 6.04 -4.12 19.13
N ILE A 136 5.64 -5.33 19.53
CA ILE A 136 6.35 -6.35 20.32
C ILE A 136 7.41 -7.16 19.54
N ARG A 137 7.50 -7.09 18.20
CA ARG A 137 8.48 -7.92 17.44
C ARG A 137 9.96 -7.54 17.66
N LYS A 138 10.28 -6.46 18.40
CA LYS A 138 11.65 -6.15 18.83
C LYS A 138 12.08 -6.99 20.05
N ASP A 139 11.16 -7.31 20.95
CA ASP A 139 11.45 -8.01 22.21
C ASP A 139 11.00 -9.48 22.19
N ALA A 140 9.90 -9.82 21.52
CA ALA A 140 9.44 -11.21 21.42
C ALA A 140 10.39 -12.11 20.60
N VAL A 141 11.10 -11.56 19.62
CA VAL A 141 12.15 -12.30 18.90
C VAL A 141 13.34 -12.58 19.83
N LYS A 142 13.74 -11.62 20.67
CA LYS A 142 14.77 -11.83 21.71
C LYS A 142 14.34 -12.85 22.76
N SER A 143 13.11 -12.76 23.27
CA SER A 143 12.58 -13.72 24.23
C SER A 143 12.39 -15.12 23.63
N ALA A 144 11.99 -15.24 22.38
CA ALA A 144 11.87 -16.54 21.69
C ALA A 144 13.24 -17.20 21.43
N ILE A 145 14.28 -16.42 21.12
CA ILE A 145 15.67 -16.92 21.01
C ILE A 145 16.21 -17.37 22.38
N THR A 146 15.77 -16.74 23.47
CA THR A 146 16.20 -17.08 24.83
C THR A 146 15.39 -18.24 25.44
N ALA A 147 14.16 -18.45 24.98
CA ALA A 147 13.25 -19.51 25.42
C ALA A 147 13.38 -20.81 24.59
N GLY A 148 14.31 -20.86 23.63
CA GLY A 148 14.65 -22.05 22.86
C GLY A 148 15.37 -23.12 23.66
N SER A 149 14.73 -23.65 24.72
CA SER A 149 14.96 -25.00 25.18
C SER A 149 13.81 -25.87 24.67
N THR A 150 14.17 -26.95 23.96
CA THR A 150 13.36 -28.14 23.66
C THR A 150 12.16 -27.94 22.74
N ALA A 151 12.38 -28.00 21.42
CA ALA A 151 11.40 -28.59 20.51
C ALA A 151 12.13 -29.17 19.29
N GLU A 152 12.26 -30.51 19.27
CA GLU A 152 12.52 -31.27 18.05
C GLU A 152 11.38 -31.03 17.07
N PHE A 153 11.66 -30.37 15.95
CA PHE A 153 10.75 -30.36 14.80
C PHE A 153 11.57 -30.26 13.53
N PHE A 154 12.08 -31.39 13.06
CA PHE A 154 12.05 -31.79 11.66
C PHE A 154 12.19 -33.33 11.65
N ASP A 155 11.07 -34.01 11.40
CA ASP A 155 11.09 -35.32 10.73
C ASP A 155 11.24 -35.09 9.21
#